data_AF-A0A540M4Y9-F1
#
_entry.id   AF-A0A540M4Y9-F1
#
_cell.length_a   1.000
_cell.length_b   1.000
_cell.length_c   1.000
_cell.angle_alpha   90.00
_cell.angle_beta   90.00
_cell.angle_gamma   90.00
#
_symmetry.space_group_name_H-M   'P 1'
#
loop_
_entity.id
_entity.type
_entity.pdbx_description
1 polymer ?
#
loop_
_entity_poly.entity_id
_entity_poly.type
_entity_poly.pdbx_seq_one_letter_code
_entity_poly.pdbx_strand_id
1 'polypeptide(L)'
;MSETLPELAILRLYELRLLRCTLPSPPSDFSHRSQRCDETLPAHPLHPLINDLLTSIESGQYLQVLTSPDLERVVFKFAESDSIQSLGDSAESADRVYSGLLDRVESFVSRECEEEENDGGKDKAYRVIVVMCIAVAAFFAFTQCNVTGPLEGLPKCPLPLAVPKCDEWDNWARNQLMAAGSDLLGKLINIQYIVYAKMLAMKVKDLLLEASVPSTYGIRSISWWLIRITLLHQRILDDRSSSLFNLLQVCTNETLNHFGTLEKVTNYWGNNLQNGEGSSLVSTIHLEAGMMEYTYARVDSCRVHFESAEAAAGLQLSLTGVLGFRTVHQVEPKAQMILLANPTSSSSGGSCPSESPGSKTCDSSIGRKNINPSENHEASDILMTPKLLANDDNSGTKPEGIQVDGTAAAALSAIHQAVILAKCLLIEKSTRHDDMQRWEMAPYIEAIDSQQSSYFIVSMTSRHCMVYYFQYIFYFC
;
A
#
# COMPACT_ATOMS: atom_id res chain seq x y z
N MET A 1 25.41 -11.50 16.69
CA MET A 1 24.15 -12.02 16.14
C MET A 1 23.30 -12.47 17.30
N SER A 2 22.29 -11.70 17.67
CA SER A 2 21.31 -12.12 18.67
C SER A 2 20.40 -13.12 17.98
N GLU A 3 20.38 -14.37 18.44
CA GLU A 3 19.37 -15.35 18.04
C GLU A 3 18.00 -14.79 18.41
N THR A 4 17.25 -14.33 17.42
CA THR A 4 15.85 -13.94 17.62
C THR A 4 15.08 -15.19 18.02
N LEU A 5 14.44 -15.16 19.19
CA LEU A 5 13.54 -16.23 19.65
C LEU A 5 12.60 -16.64 18.48
N PRO A 6 12.51 -17.94 18.12
CA PRO A 6 11.77 -18.39 16.95
C PRO A 6 10.31 -17.89 16.88
N GLU A 7 9.65 -17.74 18.02
CA GLU A 7 8.27 -17.23 18.13
C GLU A 7 8.15 -15.73 17.79
N LEU A 8 9.19 -14.93 18.10
CA LEU A 8 9.24 -13.52 17.70
C LEU A 8 9.36 -13.38 16.18
N ALA A 9 10.05 -14.32 15.52
CA ALA A 9 10.14 -14.35 14.07
C ALA A 9 8.78 -14.63 13.42
N ILE A 10 7.93 -15.46 14.04
CA ILE A 10 6.56 -15.75 13.58
C ILE A 10 5.67 -14.51 13.67
N LEU A 11 5.65 -13.80 14.81
CA LEU A 11 4.84 -12.58 14.97
C LEU A 11 5.23 -11.51 13.95
N ARG A 12 6.54 -11.30 13.74
CA ARG A 12 7.03 -10.37 12.72
C ARG A 12 6.68 -10.81 11.30
N LEU A 13 6.65 -12.12 11.04
CA LEU A 13 6.20 -12.67 9.75
C LEU A 13 4.71 -12.38 9.52
N TYR A 14 3.86 -12.45 10.54
CA TYR A 14 2.45 -12.05 10.41
C TYR A 14 2.28 -10.58 10.07
N GLU A 15 3.04 -9.68 10.70
CA GLU A 15 3.05 -8.27 10.31
C GLU A 15 3.51 -8.07 8.87
N LEU A 16 4.56 -8.80 8.46
CA LEU A 16 5.05 -8.73 7.08
C LEU A 16 4.00 -9.21 6.08
N ARG A 17 3.29 -10.29 6.37
CA ARG A 17 2.19 -10.81 5.53
C ARG A 17 1.06 -9.78 5.38
N LEU A 18 0.64 -9.14 6.46
CA LEU A 18 -0.33 -8.04 6.38
C LEU A 18 0.19 -6.91 5.49
N LEU A 19 1.45 -6.49 5.68
CA LEU A 19 2.03 -5.39 4.89
C LEU A 19 2.17 -5.75 3.41
N ARG A 20 2.47 -7.01 3.08
CA ARG A 20 2.52 -7.51 1.70
C ARG A 20 1.17 -7.37 0.97
N CYS A 21 0.05 -7.37 1.69
CA CYS A 21 -1.27 -7.12 1.08
C CYS A 21 -1.45 -5.69 0.55
N THR A 22 -0.51 -4.79 0.84
CA THR A 22 -0.47 -3.41 0.31
C THR A 22 0.69 -3.16 -0.65
N LEU A 23 1.47 -4.21 -0.93
CA LEU A 23 2.60 -4.14 -1.84
C LEU A 23 2.30 -4.91 -3.12
N PRO A 24 2.86 -4.46 -4.25
CA PRO A 24 2.62 -5.08 -5.52
C PRO A 24 3.18 -6.50 -5.51
N SER A 25 2.29 -7.47 -5.71
CA SER A 25 2.70 -8.86 -5.87
C SER A 25 3.67 -8.97 -7.04
N PRO A 26 4.82 -9.65 -6.89
CA PRO A 26 5.69 -9.87 -8.04
C PRO A 26 4.92 -10.63 -9.13
N PRO A 27 5.23 -10.38 -10.42
CA PRO A 27 4.62 -11.11 -11.51
C PRO A 27 4.76 -12.63 -11.29
N SER A 28 3.72 -13.34 -11.72
CA SER A 28 3.29 -14.72 -11.40
C SER A 28 4.31 -15.87 -11.54
N ASP A 29 5.59 -15.59 -11.79
CA ASP A 29 6.67 -16.60 -11.79
C ASP A 29 7.05 -17.09 -10.38
N PHE A 30 6.56 -16.43 -9.33
CA PHE A 30 6.72 -16.88 -7.94
C PHE A 30 5.44 -17.51 -7.37
N SER A 31 4.77 -18.33 -8.17
CA SER A 31 3.73 -19.21 -7.67
C SER A 31 4.32 -20.23 -6.69
N HIS A 32 3.77 -20.26 -5.48
CA HIS A 32 3.97 -21.28 -4.46
C HIS A 32 5.39 -21.44 -3.89
N ARG A 33 5.87 -20.41 -3.20
CA ARG A 33 6.47 -20.69 -1.90
C ARG A 33 5.55 -20.13 -0.82
N SER A 34 4.43 -20.83 -0.59
CA SER A 34 3.94 -20.94 0.77
C SER A 34 5.15 -21.43 1.56
N GLN A 35 5.84 -20.53 2.25
CA GLN A 35 6.72 -20.92 3.33
C GLN A 35 5.77 -21.59 4.33
N ARG A 36 5.53 -22.89 4.13
CA ARG A 36 5.19 -23.79 5.21
C ARG A 36 6.23 -23.49 6.27
N CYS A 37 5.82 -22.77 7.31
CA CYS A 37 6.55 -22.81 8.55
C CYS A 37 6.70 -24.31 8.87
N ASP A 38 7.94 -24.77 8.94
CA ASP A 38 8.26 -26.13 9.33
C ASP A 38 7.41 -26.51 10.56
N GLU A 39 6.81 -27.69 10.51
CA GLU A 39 5.82 -28.25 11.46
C GLU A 39 6.37 -28.47 12.89
N THR A 40 7.41 -27.75 13.30
CA THR A 40 8.20 -28.02 14.51
C THR A 40 8.24 -26.89 15.54
N LEU A 41 7.34 -25.89 15.45
CA LEU A 41 7.27 -24.78 16.42
C LEU A 41 6.07 -24.94 17.38
N PRO A 42 6.20 -24.56 18.67
CA PRO A 42 5.11 -24.69 19.64
C PRO A 42 3.90 -23.89 19.14
N ALA A 43 2.81 -24.60 18.81
CA ALA A 43 1.64 -23.98 18.21
C ALA A 43 0.86 -23.21 19.27
N HIS A 44 1.08 -21.89 19.34
CA HIS A 44 0.19 -21.01 20.10
C HIS A 44 -1.27 -21.26 19.67
N PRO A 45 -2.25 -21.35 20.58
CA PRO A 45 -3.64 -21.72 20.22
C PRO A 45 -4.29 -20.82 19.16
N LEU A 46 -3.85 -19.56 19.07
CA LEU A 46 -4.33 -18.60 18.07
C LEU A 46 -3.60 -18.68 16.71
N HIS A 47 -2.54 -19.50 16.59
CA HIS A 47 -1.76 -19.62 15.36
C HIS A 47 -2.60 -20.10 14.15
N PRO A 48 -3.46 -21.13 14.25
CA PRO A 48 -4.33 -21.53 13.14
C PRO A 48 -5.28 -20.42 12.72
N LEU A 49 -5.95 -19.79 13.69
CA LEU A 49 -6.86 -18.68 13.45
C LEU A 49 -6.17 -17.53 12.71
N ILE A 50 -4.99 -17.09 13.17
CA ILE A 50 -4.26 -16.01 12.50
C ILE A 50 -3.91 -16.36 11.05
N ASN A 51 -3.48 -17.59 10.79
CA ASN A 51 -3.17 -18.00 9.41
C ASN A 51 -4.42 -17.99 8.52
N ASP A 52 -5.55 -18.49 9.00
CA ASP A 52 -6.81 -18.50 8.26
C ASP A 52 -7.27 -17.06 7.94
N LEU A 53 -7.16 -16.15 8.91
CA LEU A 53 -7.45 -14.74 8.71
C LEU A 53 -6.51 -14.10 7.68
N LEU A 54 -5.20 -14.32 7.80
CA LEU A 54 -4.21 -13.77 6.86
C LEU A 54 -4.43 -14.28 5.44
N THR A 55 -4.68 -15.58 5.26
CA THR A 55 -4.94 -16.17 3.94
C THR A 55 -6.24 -15.63 3.33
N SER A 56 -7.26 -15.38 4.15
CA SER A 56 -8.50 -14.72 3.70
C SER A 56 -8.26 -13.27 3.29
N ILE A 57 -7.41 -12.52 4.01
CA ILE A 57 -7.03 -11.14 3.64
C ILE A 57 -6.21 -11.12 2.34
N GLU A 58 -5.20 -11.99 2.23
CA GLU A 58 -4.33 -12.12 1.05
C GLU A 58 -5.12 -12.49 -0.22
N SER A 59 -6.21 -13.24 -0.07
CA SER A 59 -7.10 -13.62 -1.18
C SER A 59 -8.22 -12.61 -1.46
N GLY A 60 -8.28 -11.48 -0.74
CA GLY A 60 -9.32 -10.46 -0.91
C GLY A 60 -10.69 -10.83 -0.32
N GLN A 61 -10.76 -11.90 0.49
CA GLN A 61 -11.99 -12.41 1.11
C GLN A 61 -12.27 -11.71 2.45
N TYR A 62 -12.34 -10.38 2.44
CA TYR A 62 -12.47 -9.56 3.67
C TYR A 62 -13.76 -9.84 4.44
N LEU A 63 -14.86 -10.14 3.74
CA LEU A 63 -16.13 -10.49 4.38
C LEU A 63 -16.01 -11.76 5.24
N GLN A 64 -15.30 -12.77 4.76
CA GLN A 64 -15.12 -14.03 5.50
C GLN A 64 -14.36 -13.82 6.81
N VAL A 65 -13.41 -12.89 6.83
CA VAL A 65 -12.72 -12.46 8.06
C VAL A 65 -13.71 -11.83 9.02
N LEU A 66 -14.49 -10.84 8.57
CA LEU A 66 -15.39 -10.07 9.42
C LEU A 66 -16.58 -10.88 9.96
N THR A 67 -16.99 -11.93 9.23
CA THR A 67 -18.06 -12.85 9.66
C THR A 67 -17.54 -14.18 10.21
N SER A 68 -16.25 -14.26 10.56
CA SER A 68 -15.68 -15.51 11.07
C SER A 68 -16.32 -15.90 12.42
N PRO A 69 -16.91 -17.11 12.52
CA PRO A 69 -17.54 -17.57 13.77
C PRO A 69 -16.49 -17.79 14.88
N ASP A 70 -15.23 -18.02 14.52
CA ASP A 70 -14.15 -18.16 15.48
C ASP A 70 -13.84 -16.83 16.17
N LEU A 71 -13.91 -15.71 15.44
CA LEU A 71 -13.76 -14.37 16.02
C LEU A 71 -14.92 -14.02 16.94
N GLU A 72 -16.14 -14.38 16.54
CA GLU A 72 -17.32 -14.22 17.39
C GLU A 72 -17.14 -14.97 18.71
N ARG A 73 -16.69 -16.22 18.67
CA ARG A 73 -16.47 -17.05 19.87
C ARG A 73 -15.30 -16.58 20.73
N VAL A 74 -14.20 -16.15 20.12
CA VAL A 74 -12.92 -15.89 20.81
C VAL A 74 -12.80 -14.45 21.28
N VAL A 75 -13.16 -13.48 20.42
CA VAL A 75 -12.94 -12.04 20.65
C VAL A 75 -14.21 -11.39 21.19
N PHE A 76 -15.33 -11.51 20.48
CA PHE A 76 -16.51 -10.69 20.77
C PHE A 76 -17.45 -11.28 21.80
N LYS A 77 -17.59 -12.62 21.83
CA LYS A 77 -18.45 -13.36 22.76
C LYS A 77 -19.84 -12.73 22.92
N PHE A 78 -20.47 -12.38 21.79
CA PHE A 78 -21.82 -11.80 21.82
C PHE A 78 -22.79 -12.75 22.55
N ALA A 79 -23.57 -12.20 23.47
CA ALA A 79 -24.57 -12.97 24.21
C ALA A 79 -25.92 -12.96 23.49
N GLU A 80 -26.84 -13.88 23.81
CA GLU A 80 -28.20 -13.86 23.27
C GLU A 80 -28.96 -12.55 23.60
N SER A 81 -28.56 -11.84 24.66
CA SER A 81 -29.06 -10.51 25.03
C SER A 81 -28.61 -9.38 24.09
N ASP A 82 -27.53 -9.59 23.33
CA ASP A 82 -27.04 -8.68 22.28
C ASP A 82 -27.84 -8.84 20.98
N SER A 83 -28.92 -9.64 21.00
CA SER A 83 -29.81 -9.84 19.86
C SER A 83 -30.52 -8.54 19.47
N ILE A 84 -30.11 -8.03 18.32
CA ILE A 84 -30.82 -7.30 17.24
C ILE A 84 -32.17 -6.65 17.56
N GLN A 85 -33.14 -7.38 18.11
CA GLN A 85 -34.47 -6.83 18.40
C GLN A 85 -34.46 -5.80 19.54
N SER A 86 -33.43 -5.78 20.39
CA SER A 86 -33.32 -4.89 21.54
C SER A 86 -32.50 -3.61 21.29
N LEU A 87 -31.68 -3.57 20.22
CA LEU A 87 -30.70 -2.51 20.02
C LEU A 87 -31.28 -1.23 19.38
N GLY A 88 -32.29 -1.37 18.52
CA GLY A 88 -32.84 -0.23 17.77
C GLY A 88 -31.88 0.35 16.72
N ASP A 89 -32.40 1.19 15.82
CA ASP A 89 -31.61 1.94 14.83
C ASP A 89 -31.55 3.40 15.30
N SER A 90 -30.61 3.70 16.19
CA SER A 90 -30.34 5.06 16.70
C SER A 90 -28.84 5.32 16.86
N ALA A 91 -28.42 6.59 16.79
CA ALA A 91 -27.02 6.94 17.00
C ALA A 91 -26.48 6.52 18.39
N GLU A 92 -27.31 6.62 19.44
CA GLU A 92 -26.96 6.17 20.80
C GLU A 92 -26.76 4.66 20.86
N SER A 93 -27.57 3.89 20.13
CA SER A 93 -27.42 2.43 20.06
C SER A 93 -26.13 2.02 19.37
N ALA A 94 -25.77 2.70 18.27
CA ALA A 94 -24.50 2.48 17.57
C ALA A 94 -23.33 2.78 18.51
N ASP A 95 -23.33 3.94 19.17
CA ASP A 95 -22.29 4.35 20.10
C ASP A 95 -22.08 3.34 21.24
N ARG A 96 -23.18 2.87 21.84
CA ARG A 96 -23.14 1.85 22.90
C ARG A 96 -22.54 0.53 22.41
N VAL A 97 -22.91 0.09 21.20
CA VAL A 97 -22.44 -1.17 20.62
C VAL A 97 -20.95 -1.10 20.29
N TYR A 98 -20.52 -0.04 19.62
CA TYR A 98 -19.10 0.15 19.29
C TYR A 98 -18.25 0.35 20.54
N SER A 99 -18.74 1.05 21.56
CA SER A 99 -18.03 1.17 22.85
C SER A 99 -17.89 -0.17 23.57
N GLY A 100 -19.00 -0.93 23.71
CA GLY A 100 -18.96 -2.25 24.33
C GLY A 100 -18.10 -3.25 23.54
N LEU A 101 -18.00 -3.09 22.23
CA LEU A 101 -17.07 -3.86 21.39
C LEU A 101 -15.61 -3.55 21.73
N LEU A 102 -15.26 -2.27 21.94
CA LEU A 102 -13.91 -1.88 22.35
C LEU A 102 -13.55 -2.40 23.74
N ASP A 103 -14.50 -2.42 24.67
CA ASP A 103 -14.32 -3.03 26.00
C ASP A 103 -14.06 -4.54 25.90
N ARG A 104 -14.76 -5.24 25.00
CA ARG A 104 -14.53 -6.67 24.73
C ARG A 104 -13.17 -6.92 24.10
N VAL A 105 -12.75 -6.07 23.15
CA VAL A 105 -11.42 -6.14 22.53
C VAL A 105 -10.33 -5.89 23.57
N GLU A 106 -10.51 -4.92 24.46
CA GLU A 106 -9.60 -4.68 25.59
C GLU A 106 -9.54 -5.86 26.52
N SER A 107 -10.69 -6.39 26.96
CA SER A 107 -10.75 -7.59 27.80
C SER A 107 -10.08 -8.78 27.13
N PHE A 108 -10.29 -8.96 25.82
CA PHE A 108 -9.64 -9.99 25.03
C PHE A 108 -8.11 -9.80 25.03
N VAL A 109 -7.59 -8.62 24.70
CA VAL A 109 -6.15 -8.37 24.59
C VAL A 109 -5.44 -8.38 25.95
N SER A 110 -6.08 -7.85 26.99
CA SER A 110 -5.52 -7.70 28.34
C SER A 110 -5.78 -8.90 29.25
N ARG A 111 -6.43 -9.97 28.77
CA ARG A 111 -6.67 -11.18 29.58
C ARG A 111 -5.34 -11.81 29.99
N GLU A 112 -5.01 -11.69 31.26
CA GLU A 112 -3.90 -12.39 31.88
C GLU A 112 -4.17 -13.90 31.84
N CYS A 113 -3.21 -14.68 31.34
CA CYS A 113 -3.27 -16.14 31.47
C CYS A 113 -2.77 -16.48 32.88
N GLU A 114 -3.52 -17.32 33.61
CA GLU A 114 -3.18 -17.77 34.97
C GLU A 114 -1.95 -18.71 35.00
N GLU A 115 -1.39 -19.05 33.83
CA GLU A 115 -0.27 -19.96 33.67
C GLU A 115 1.02 -19.21 33.31
N GLU A 116 1.93 -19.19 34.29
CA GLU A 116 3.38 -18.93 34.26
C GLU A 116 3.91 -17.47 34.13
N GLU A 117 4.68 -17.08 35.15
CA GLU A 117 5.31 -15.77 35.45
C GLU A 117 6.30 -15.23 34.39
N ASN A 118 6.31 -15.73 33.15
CA ASN A 118 7.21 -15.23 32.09
C ASN A 118 6.62 -15.19 30.66
N ASP A 119 5.36 -15.62 30.44
CA ASP A 119 4.77 -15.76 29.08
C ASP A 119 3.66 -14.76 28.74
N GLY A 120 3.13 -14.02 29.73
CA GLY A 120 1.89 -13.23 29.58
C GLY A 120 1.88 -12.17 28.46
N GLY A 121 3.02 -11.61 28.08
CA GLY A 121 3.05 -10.67 26.95
C GLY A 121 3.13 -11.33 25.56
N LYS A 122 3.48 -12.62 25.47
CA LYS A 122 3.47 -13.36 24.19
C LYS A 122 2.04 -13.58 23.71
N ASP A 123 1.19 -14.12 24.57
CA ASP A 123 -0.23 -14.32 24.29
C ASP A 123 -0.91 -13.00 23.92
N LYS A 124 -0.58 -11.91 24.62
CA LYS A 124 -1.03 -10.55 24.27
C LYS A 124 -0.69 -10.17 22.82
N ALA A 125 0.51 -10.49 22.33
CA ALA A 125 0.92 -10.16 20.97
C ALA A 125 0.14 -10.94 19.90
N TYR A 126 -0.11 -12.24 20.11
CA TYR A 126 -0.97 -13.03 19.20
C TYR A 126 -2.38 -12.45 19.12
N ARG A 127 -2.94 -12.03 20.26
CA ARG A 127 -4.27 -11.40 20.33
C ARG A 127 -4.30 -10.05 19.63
N VAL A 128 -3.24 -9.25 19.77
CA VAL A 128 -3.07 -8.00 19.01
C VAL A 128 -3.07 -8.27 17.52
N ILE A 129 -2.36 -9.30 17.03
CA ILE A 129 -2.37 -9.66 15.60
C ILE A 129 -3.77 -10.06 15.12
N VAL A 130 -4.54 -10.79 15.93
CA VAL A 130 -5.94 -11.10 15.60
C VAL A 130 -6.76 -9.83 15.40
N VAL A 131 -6.71 -8.88 16.35
CA VAL A 131 -7.45 -7.61 16.25
C VAL A 131 -6.96 -6.77 15.07
N MET A 132 -5.66 -6.76 14.79
CA MET A 132 -5.07 -6.13 13.61
C MET A 132 -5.63 -6.71 12.31
N CYS A 133 -5.77 -8.03 12.19
CA CYS A 133 -6.36 -8.66 11.00
C CYS A 133 -7.80 -8.17 10.78
N ILE A 134 -8.60 -8.03 11.84
CA ILE A 134 -9.97 -7.51 11.77
C ILE A 134 -9.98 -6.06 11.28
N ALA A 135 -9.13 -5.22 11.88
CA ALA A 135 -9.01 -3.81 11.49
C ALA A 135 -8.57 -3.65 10.03
N VAL A 136 -7.59 -4.44 9.59
CA VAL A 136 -7.09 -4.43 8.20
C VAL A 136 -8.16 -4.94 7.23
N ALA A 137 -8.88 -6.01 7.56
CA ALA A 137 -9.97 -6.52 6.72
C ALA A 137 -11.10 -5.49 6.57
N ALA A 138 -11.49 -4.81 7.67
CA ALA A 138 -12.49 -3.74 7.60
C ALA A 138 -12.01 -2.54 6.76
N PHE A 139 -10.75 -2.14 6.93
CA PHE A 139 -10.12 -1.07 6.14
C PHE A 139 -10.10 -1.42 4.64
N PHE A 140 -9.69 -2.64 4.30
CA PHE A 140 -9.66 -3.09 2.92
C PHE A 140 -11.04 -3.25 2.31
N ALA A 141 -12.02 -3.78 3.05
CA ALA A 141 -13.40 -3.87 2.57
C ALA A 141 -13.99 -2.48 2.25
N PHE A 142 -13.75 -1.48 3.12
CA PHE A 142 -14.14 -0.09 2.86
C PHE A 142 -13.44 0.48 1.62
N THR A 143 -12.12 0.27 1.53
CA THR A 143 -11.31 0.79 0.42
C THR A 143 -11.73 0.16 -0.90
N GLN A 144 -12.00 -1.14 -0.92
CA GLN A 144 -12.49 -1.83 -2.11
C GLN A 144 -13.79 -1.17 -2.58
N CYS A 145 -14.80 -1.12 -1.70
CA CYS A 145 -16.12 -0.56 -2.00
C CYS A 145 -16.10 0.88 -2.56
N ASN A 146 -15.16 1.71 -2.11
CA ASN A 146 -15.18 3.16 -2.38
C ASN A 146 -14.06 3.65 -3.30
N VAL A 147 -13.02 2.84 -3.57
CA VAL A 147 -11.83 3.26 -4.34
C VAL A 147 -11.57 2.35 -5.54
N THR A 148 -11.52 1.03 -5.36
CA THR A 148 -11.07 0.11 -6.44
C THR A 148 -12.22 -0.55 -7.20
N GLY A 149 -13.38 -0.72 -6.57
CA GLY A 149 -14.57 -1.29 -7.22
C GLY A 149 -15.53 -1.97 -6.25
N PRO A 150 -16.81 -2.12 -6.62
CA PRO A 150 -17.83 -2.58 -5.68
C PRO A 150 -17.54 -4.00 -5.19
N LEU A 151 -17.59 -4.19 -3.87
CA LEU A 151 -17.66 -5.50 -3.25
C LEU A 151 -19.15 -5.87 -3.10
N GLU A 152 -19.63 -6.76 -3.94
CA GLU A 152 -21.03 -7.19 -3.90
C GLU A 152 -21.32 -7.97 -2.60
N GLY A 153 -22.51 -7.75 -2.03
CA GLY A 153 -23.01 -8.54 -0.90
C GLY A 153 -22.41 -8.20 0.47
N LEU A 154 -21.65 -7.10 0.59
CA LEU A 154 -21.16 -6.65 1.90
C LEU A 154 -22.33 -6.14 2.77
N PRO A 155 -22.49 -6.61 4.02
CA PRO A 155 -23.51 -6.08 4.92
C PRO A 155 -23.23 -4.61 5.25
N LYS A 156 -24.28 -3.84 5.58
CA LYS A 156 -24.13 -2.43 6.00
C LYS A 156 -23.30 -2.30 7.28
N CYS A 157 -23.50 -3.22 8.22
CA CYS A 157 -22.76 -3.28 9.47
C CYS A 157 -21.58 -4.26 9.34
N PRO A 158 -20.35 -3.85 9.70
CA PRO A 158 -19.18 -4.73 9.67
C PRO A 158 -19.17 -5.79 10.77
N LEU A 159 -20.04 -5.64 11.77
CA LEU A 159 -20.15 -6.57 12.88
C LEU A 159 -21.02 -7.76 12.45
N PRO A 160 -20.79 -8.97 13.01
CA PRO A 160 -21.61 -10.16 12.76
C PRO A 160 -22.99 -10.05 13.46
N LEU A 161 -23.66 -8.90 13.32
CA LEU A 161 -24.96 -8.59 13.89
C LEU A 161 -25.94 -8.41 12.72
N ALA A 162 -27.03 -9.17 12.71
CA ALA A 162 -28.06 -9.02 11.67
C ALA A 162 -28.96 -7.82 11.97
N VAL A 163 -28.48 -6.59 11.73
CA VAL A 163 -29.24 -5.36 11.98
C VAL A 163 -30.14 -5.04 10.77
N PRO A 164 -31.49 -4.98 10.91
CA PRO A 164 -32.41 -4.86 9.77
C PRO A 164 -32.38 -3.50 9.07
N LYS A 165 -32.02 -2.43 9.79
CA LYS A 165 -31.79 -1.08 9.28
C LYS A 165 -30.62 -0.47 10.04
N CYS A 166 -29.69 0.13 9.31
CA CYS A 166 -28.48 0.76 9.86
C CYS A 166 -28.35 2.21 9.38
N ASP A 167 -29.46 2.87 9.07
CA ASP A 167 -29.39 4.20 8.45
C ASP A 167 -28.94 5.25 9.50
N GLU A 168 -29.42 5.13 10.75
CA GLU A 168 -28.94 5.99 11.84
C GLU A 168 -27.53 5.61 12.31
N TRP A 169 -27.14 4.35 12.16
CA TRP A 169 -25.77 3.90 12.41
C TRP A 169 -24.79 4.45 11.37
N ASP A 170 -25.21 4.53 10.10
CA ASP A 170 -24.45 5.20 9.05
C ASP A 170 -24.34 6.71 9.34
N ASN A 171 -25.41 7.35 9.83
CA ASN A 171 -25.35 8.76 10.26
C ASN A 171 -24.39 8.95 11.44
N TRP A 172 -24.42 8.06 12.44
CA TRP A 172 -23.45 8.06 13.53
C TRP A 172 -22.02 7.91 13.00
N ALA A 173 -21.77 6.97 12.10
CA ALA A 173 -20.45 6.76 11.51
C ALA A 173 -19.98 7.97 10.68
N ARG A 174 -20.89 8.66 9.98
CA ARG A 174 -20.60 9.95 9.32
C ARG A 174 -20.15 10.98 10.34
N ASN A 175 -20.87 11.12 11.46
CA ASN A 175 -20.51 12.03 12.54
C ASN A 175 -19.15 11.71 13.17
N GLN A 176 -18.78 10.43 13.28
CA GLN A 176 -17.45 10.01 13.77
C GLN A 176 -16.31 10.36 12.81
N LEU A 177 -16.59 10.46 11.51
CA LEU A 177 -15.59 10.81 10.50
C LEU A 177 -15.54 12.31 10.23
N MET A 178 -16.63 13.05 10.41
CA MET A 178 -16.54 14.52 10.38
C MET A 178 -15.51 14.99 11.41
N ALA A 179 -14.54 15.79 10.95
CA ALA A 179 -13.42 16.21 11.77
C ALA A 179 -13.12 17.69 11.54
N ALA A 180 -12.86 18.43 12.63
CA ALA A 180 -12.56 19.85 12.58
C ALA A 180 -13.61 20.70 11.81
N GLY A 181 -14.88 20.30 11.85
CA GLY A 181 -15.98 20.99 11.16
C GLY A 181 -16.09 20.70 9.65
N SER A 182 -15.25 19.82 9.13
CA SER A 182 -15.28 19.37 7.72
C SER A 182 -16.28 18.23 7.53
N ASP A 183 -17.08 18.33 6.47
CA ASP A 183 -18.02 17.29 6.02
C ASP A 183 -17.31 16.27 5.11
N LEU A 184 -18.01 15.20 4.75
CA LEU A 184 -17.49 14.11 3.92
C LEU A 184 -17.68 14.38 2.42
N LEU A 185 -16.67 14.03 1.64
CA LEU A 185 -16.69 14.08 0.18
C LEU A 185 -17.38 12.87 -0.44
N GLY A 186 -18.36 13.15 -1.30
CA GLY A 186 -18.95 12.16 -2.19
C GLY A 186 -19.91 11.17 -1.52
N LYS A 187 -20.38 10.20 -2.33
CA LYS A 187 -21.31 9.16 -1.89
C LYS A 187 -20.53 7.94 -1.42
N LEU A 188 -20.22 7.91 -0.13
CA LEU A 188 -19.56 6.78 0.52
C LEU A 188 -20.57 5.70 0.88
N ILE A 189 -20.22 4.45 0.59
CA ILE A 189 -20.96 3.24 0.99
C ILE A 189 -20.20 2.50 2.10
N ASN A 190 -20.95 1.80 2.98
CA ASN A 190 -20.39 0.99 4.07
C ASN A 190 -19.44 1.79 4.99
N ILE A 191 -19.82 3.02 5.31
CA ILE A 191 -19.00 3.98 6.07
C ILE A 191 -18.62 3.51 7.48
N GLN A 192 -19.43 2.64 8.08
CA GLN A 192 -19.14 1.99 9.35
C GLN A 192 -17.82 1.21 9.35
N TYR A 193 -17.36 0.70 8.20
CA TYR A 193 -16.16 -0.13 8.10
C TYR A 193 -14.87 0.66 8.39
N ILE A 194 -14.74 1.89 7.88
CA ILE A 194 -13.56 2.72 8.16
C ILE A 194 -13.55 3.22 9.62
N VAL A 195 -14.72 3.54 10.18
CA VAL A 195 -14.86 3.87 11.60
C VAL A 195 -14.42 2.69 12.46
N TYR A 196 -14.91 1.50 12.11
CA TYR A 196 -14.57 0.27 12.82
C TYR A 196 -13.07 -0.03 12.78
N ALA A 197 -12.46 0.01 11.59
CA ALA A 197 -11.03 -0.18 11.42
C ALA A 197 -10.21 0.82 12.26
N LYS A 198 -10.59 2.10 12.22
CA LYS A 198 -9.91 3.16 12.98
C LYS A 198 -10.02 2.94 14.49
N MET A 199 -11.22 2.64 15.00
CA MET A 199 -11.44 2.40 16.43
C MET A 199 -10.62 1.20 16.93
N LEU A 200 -10.61 0.08 16.20
CA LEU A 200 -9.80 -1.09 16.57
C LEU A 200 -8.30 -0.78 16.56
N ALA A 201 -7.79 -0.13 15.50
CA ALA A 201 -6.38 0.19 15.38
C ALA A 201 -5.93 1.17 16.48
N MET A 202 -6.73 2.20 16.78
CA MET A 202 -6.46 3.12 17.89
C MET A 202 -6.45 2.40 19.23
N LYS A 203 -7.46 1.55 19.50
CA LYS A 203 -7.54 0.79 20.75
C LYS A 203 -6.33 -0.14 20.93
N VAL A 204 -5.90 -0.83 19.87
CA VAL A 204 -4.68 -1.64 19.89
C VAL A 204 -3.45 -0.77 20.18
N LYS A 205 -3.33 0.40 19.55
CA LYS A 205 -2.21 1.32 19.81
C LYS A 205 -2.16 1.73 21.28
N ASP A 206 -3.29 2.12 21.87
CA ASP A 206 -3.36 2.54 23.27
C ASP A 206 -2.95 1.40 24.21
N LEU A 207 -3.45 0.19 23.98
CA LEU A 207 -3.12 -1.01 24.77
C LEU A 207 -1.65 -1.45 24.64
N LEU A 208 -1.00 -1.11 23.52
CA LEU A 208 0.43 -1.34 23.31
C LEU A 208 1.29 -0.28 24.02
N LEU A 209 0.78 0.95 24.18
CA LEU A 209 1.45 2.05 24.89
C LEU A 209 1.36 1.93 26.42
N GLU A 210 0.21 1.48 26.94
CA GLU A 210 -0.04 1.32 28.38
C GLU A 210 0.73 0.15 29.02
N ALA A 211 1.19 -0.80 28.21
CA ALA A 211 1.97 -1.93 28.69
C ALA A 211 3.33 -1.43 29.25
N SER A 212 3.51 -1.47 30.56
CA SER A 212 4.70 -0.97 31.30
C SER A 212 6.02 -1.71 31.00
N VAL A 213 6.06 -2.58 29.99
CA VAL A 213 7.22 -3.38 29.60
C VAL A 213 7.87 -2.75 28.37
N PRO A 214 9.21 -2.60 28.28
CA PRO A 214 9.89 -1.86 27.19
C PRO A 214 9.78 -2.49 25.79
N SER A 215 8.98 -3.53 25.61
CA SER A 215 8.87 -4.29 24.38
C SER A 215 7.63 -5.18 24.42
N THR A 216 6.45 -4.69 24.02
CA THR A 216 5.28 -5.56 23.80
C THR A 216 5.55 -6.43 22.57
N TYR A 217 6.41 -7.44 22.76
CA TYR A 217 6.78 -8.55 21.88
C TYR A 217 7.02 -8.21 20.40
N GLY A 218 7.42 -6.97 20.13
CA GLY A 218 7.96 -6.56 18.86
C GLY A 218 6.96 -6.15 17.81
N ILE A 219 5.65 -6.04 18.06
CA ILE A 219 4.69 -5.52 17.06
C ILE A 219 4.92 -4.03 16.85
N ARG A 220 5.26 -3.62 15.63
CA ARG A 220 5.68 -2.25 15.31
C ARG A 220 4.93 -1.63 14.13
N SER A 221 4.16 -2.43 13.38
CA SER A 221 3.43 -1.98 12.19
C SER A 221 2.13 -1.24 12.50
N ILE A 222 1.63 -1.23 13.74
CA ILE A 222 0.36 -0.58 14.10
C ILE A 222 0.29 0.90 13.68
N SER A 223 1.36 1.65 13.95
CA SER A 223 1.44 3.07 13.59
C SER A 223 1.47 3.27 12.08
N TRP A 224 2.07 2.32 11.35
CA TRP A 224 2.01 2.33 9.89
C TRP A 224 0.57 2.12 9.40
N TRP A 225 -0.16 1.12 9.90
CA TRP A 225 -1.57 0.91 9.56
C TRP A 225 -2.46 2.11 9.91
N LEU A 226 -2.20 2.77 11.03
CA LEU A 226 -2.90 4.01 11.40
C LEU A 226 -2.63 5.16 10.45
N ILE A 227 -1.42 5.29 9.88
CA ILE A 227 -1.15 6.24 8.79
C ILE A 227 -2.09 5.93 7.63
N ARG A 228 -2.27 4.66 7.28
CA ARG A 228 -3.10 4.24 6.14
C ARG A 228 -4.56 4.57 6.29
N ILE A 229 -5.11 4.18 7.43
CA ILE A 229 -6.51 4.45 7.79
C ILE A 229 -6.73 5.96 7.87
N THR A 230 -5.79 6.71 8.47
CA THR A 230 -5.95 8.15 8.68
C THR A 230 -5.76 8.95 7.40
N LEU A 231 -4.87 8.55 6.48
CA LEU A 231 -4.75 9.17 5.17
C LEU A 231 -5.99 8.92 4.31
N LEU A 232 -6.58 7.72 4.38
CA LEU A 232 -7.87 7.47 3.73
C LEU A 232 -9.00 8.31 4.37
N HIS A 233 -9.02 8.43 5.70
CA HIS A 233 -9.94 9.31 6.41
C HIS A 233 -9.77 10.78 5.96
N GLN A 234 -8.55 11.28 5.81
CA GLN A 234 -8.32 12.63 5.31
C GLN A 234 -8.76 12.81 3.85
N ARG A 235 -8.75 11.76 3.02
CA ARG A 235 -9.20 11.84 1.62
C ARG A 235 -10.71 11.91 1.45
N ILE A 236 -11.45 11.31 2.38
CA ILE A 236 -12.92 11.34 2.35
C ILE A 236 -13.50 12.60 3.01
N LEU A 237 -12.68 13.52 3.50
CA LEU A 237 -13.09 14.81 4.05
C LEU A 237 -12.96 15.92 3.00
N ASP A 238 -13.87 16.89 3.03
CA ASP A 238 -13.87 18.05 2.11
C ASP A 238 -12.63 18.92 2.34
N ASP A 239 -12.40 19.26 3.60
CA ASP A 239 -11.25 20.02 4.06
C ASP A 239 -10.21 19.21 4.86
N ARG A 240 -9.02 19.80 4.95
CA ARG A 240 -7.89 19.30 5.74
C ARG A 240 -8.17 19.42 7.23
N SER A 241 -8.07 18.29 7.95
CA SER A 241 -8.24 18.25 9.39
C SER A 241 -6.90 18.35 10.12
N SER A 242 -6.76 19.33 11.01
CA SER A 242 -5.57 19.49 11.87
C SER A 242 -5.43 18.38 12.91
N SER A 243 -6.53 17.83 13.42
CA SER A 243 -6.50 16.68 14.34
C SER A 243 -5.99 15.42 13.67
N LEU A 244 -6.36 15.18 12.40
CA LEU A 244 -5.82 14.06 11.63
C LEU A 244 -4.34 14.29 11.30
N PHE A 245 -3.95 15.52 11.00
CA PHE A 245 -2.54 15.85 10.76
C PHE A 245 -1.66 15.55 11.96
N ASN A 246 -2.06 15.96 13.17
CA ASN A 246 -1.31 15.70 14.39
C ASN A 246 -1.14 14.19 14.62
N LEU A 247 -2.21 13.39 14.42
CA LEU A 247 -2.14 11.94 14.53
C LEU A 247 -1.19 11.33 13.49
N LEU A 248 -1.27 11.80 12.24
CA LEU A 248 -0.40 11.37 11.15
C LEU A 248 1.07 11.67 11.43
N GLN A 249 1.39 12.85 11.96
CA GLN A 249 2.77 13.20 12.33
C GLN A 249 3.33 12.27 13.39
N VAL A 250 2.57 11.99 14.46
CA VAL A 250 2.98 11.08 15.53
C VAL A 250 3.24 9.68 14.95
N CYS A 251 2.29 9.13 14.18
CA CYS A 251 2.41 7.78 13.63
C CYS A 251 3.51 7.68 12.57
N THR A 252 3.72 8.72 11.76
CA THR A 252 4.78 8.78 10.74
C THR A 252 6.16 8.80 11.38
N ASN A 253 6.37 9.62 12.40
CA ASN A 253 7.64 9.67 13.13
C ASN A 253 7.98 8.31 13.77
N GLU A 254 6.99 7.68 14.39
CA GLU A 254 7.16 6.33 14.97
C GLU A 254 7.49 5.28 13.90
N THR A 255 6.79 5.31 12.77
CA THR A 255 7.01 4.39 11.64
C THR A 255 8.40 4.58 11.03
N LEU A 256 8.85 5.82 10.81
CA LEU A 256 10.20 6.12 10.34
C LEU A 256 11.29 5.72 11.35
N ASN A 257 10.99 5.84 12.64
CA ASN A 257 11.88 5.36 13.69
C ASN A 257 12.06 3.84 13.65
N HIS A 258 11.02 3.08 13.30
CA HIS A 258 11.08 1.62 13.22
C HIS A 258 11.55 1.08 11.86
N PHE A 259 11.19 1.74 10.75
CA PHE A 259 11.29 1.17 9.41
C PHE A 259 11.83 2.16 8.36
N GLY A 260 12.23 3.38 8.74
CA GLY A 260 12.63 4.43 7.80
C GLY A 260 13.96 4.22 7.07
N THR A 261 14.71 3.16 7.38
CA THR A 261 15.98 2.80 6.70
C THR A 261 16.05 1.31 6.42
N LEU A 262 16.80 0.92 5.38
CA LEU A 262 16.97 -0.47 4.99
C LEU A 262 17.60 -1.31 6.11
N GLU A 263 18.53 -0.74 6.87
CA GLU A 263 19.14 -1.38 8.03
C GLU A 263 18.08 -1.77 9.07
N LYS A 264 17.18 -0.85 9.43
CA LYS A 264 16.14 -1.10 10.44
C LYS A 264 15.16 -2.18 9.99
N VAL A 265 14.73 -2.12 8.73
CA VAL A 265 13.84 -3.11 8.10
C VAL A 265 14.51 -4.49 8.06
N THR A 266 15.77 -4.56 7.67
CA THR A 266 16.56 -5.81 7.62
C THR A 266 16.81 -6.37 9.02
N ASN A 267 17.12 -5.53 10.01
CA ASN A 267 17.31 -5.96 11.39
C ASN A 267 16.02 -6.51 12.01
N TYR A 268 14.86 -6.03 11.53
CA TYR A 268 13.58 -6.44 12.07
C TYR A 268 13.03 -7.71 11.41
N TRP A 269 12.92 -7.77 10.07
CA TRP A 269 12.38 -8.95 9.38
C TRP A 269 13.43 -9.96 8.91
N GLY A 270 14.70 -9.56 8.75
CA GLY A 270 15.81 -10.44 8.42
C GLY A 270 15.53 -11.32 7.20
N ASN A 271 15.70 -12.63 7.38
CA ASN A 271 15.55 -13.64 6.32
C ASN A 271 14.11 -13.83 5.82
N ASN A 272 13.11 -13.19 6.44
CA ASN A 272 11.73 -13.24 5.95
C ASN A 272 11.50 -12.32 4.74
N LEU A 273 12.43 -11.40 4.46
CA LEU A 273 12.35 -10.48 3.33
C LEU A 273 12.80 -11.17 2.03
N GLN A 274 12.07 -10.89 0.95
CA GLN A 274 12.47 -11.26 -0.42
C GLN A 274 13.51 -10.27 -0.97
N ASN A 275 14.19 -10.64 -2.05
CA ASN A 275 15.18 -9.79 -2.70
C ASN A 275 14.55 -8.44 -3.12
N GLY A 276 15.12 -7.33 -2.65
CA GLY A 276 14.62 -5.99 -2.94
C GLY A 276 13.35 -5.57 -2.19
N GLU A 277 12.71 -6.48 -1.43
CA GLU A 277 11.50 -6.18 -0.67
C GLU A 277 11.77 -5.16 0.44
N GLY A 278 12.90 -5.28 1.13
CA GLY A 278 13.30 -4.32 2.16
C GLY A 278 13.40 -2.88 1.63
N SER A 279 14.04 -2.72 0.47
CA SER A 279 14.12 -1.43 -0.24
C SER A 279 12.76 -0.89 -0.66
N SER A 280 11.88 -1.79 -1.15
CA SER A 280 10.51 -1.44 -1.55
C SER A 280 9.67 -0.97 -0.36
N LEU A 281 9.80 -1.63 0.80
CA LEU A 281 9.14 -1.22 2.05
C LEU A 281 9.60 0.17 2.50
N VAL A 282 10.92 0.42 2.52
CA VAL A 282 11.48 1.72 2.91
C VAL A 282 11.00 2.82 1.96
N SER A 283 11.01 2.54 0.64
CA SER A 283 10.50 3.48 -0.36
C SER A 283 9.02 3.77 -0.14
N THR A 284 8.20 2.74 0.14
CA THR A 284 6.76 2.89 0.41
C THR A 284 6.50 3.77 1.63
N ILE A 285 7.24 3.58 2.73
CA ILE A 285 7.07 4.41 3.95
C ILE A 285 7.37 5.87 3.64
N HIS A 286 8.44 6.15 2.91
CA HIS A 286 8.78 7.52 2.52
C HIS A 286 7.79 8.11 1.52
N LEU A 287 7.23 7.30 0.62
CA LEU A 287 6.13 7.75 -0.26
C LEU A 287 4.90 8.12 0.57
N GLU A 288 4.45 7.26 1.50
CA GLU A 288 3.31 7.56 2.37
C GLU A 288 3.55 8.82 3.24
N ALA A 289 4.76 8.98 3.79
CA ALA A 289 5.14 10.19 4.53
C ALA A 289 5.16 11.45 3.65
N GLY A 290 5.71 11.36 2.43
CA GLY A 290 5.70 12.45 1.47
C GLY A 290 4.29 12.83 1.02
N MET A 291 3.41 11.84 0.85
CA MET A 291 2.01 12.05 0.48
C MET A 291 1.19 12.70 1.59
N MET A 292 1.49 12.38 2.85
CA MET A 292 0.96 13.13 3.99
C MET A 292 1.37 14.60 3.86
N GLU A 293 2.66 14.90 3.75
CA GLU A 293 3.14 16.29 3.66
C GLU A 293 2.57 17.02 2.43
N TYR A 294 2.46 16.34 1.28
CA TYR A 294 1.78 16.84 0.07
C TYR A 294 0.33 17.22 0.36
N THR A 295 -0.42 16.34 1.03
CA THR A 295 -1.84 16.55 1.37
C THR A 295 -2.02 17.82 2.20
N TYR A 296 -1.05 18.15 3.07
CA TYR A 296 -1.06 19.36 3.90
C TYR A 296 -0.24 20.52 3.32
N ALA A 297 0.12 20.46 2.03
CA ALA A 297 0.86 21.50 1.29
C ALA A 297 2.22 21.89 1.89
N ARG A 298 2.93 20.94 2.52
CA ARG A 298 4.29 21.13 3.04
C ARG A 298 5.32 20.64 2.03
N VAL A 299 5.52 21.44 0.99
CA VAL A 299 6.32 21.09 -0.20
C VAL A 299 7.76 20.70 0.13
N ASP A 300 8.43 21.42 1.03
CA ASP A 300 9.82 21.10 1.39
C ASP A 300 9.95 19.75 2.10
N SER A 301 9.07 19.45 3.05
CA SER A 301 9.04 18.16 3.75
C SER A 301 8.65 17.02 2.79
N CYS A 302 7.68 17.27 1.91
CA CYS A 302 7.28 16.36 0.84
C CYS A 302 8.46 15.98 -0.06
N ARG A 303 9.27 16.96 -0.48
CA ARG A 303 10.45 16.77 -1.32
C ARG A 303 11.49 15.86 -0.67
N VAL A 304 11.83 16.10 0.61
CA VAL A 304 12.79 15.29 1.36
C VAL A 304 12.36 13.81 1.42
N HIS A 305 11.07 13.57 1.66
CA HIS A 305 10.54 12.21 1.67
C HIS A 305 10.55 11.56 0.29
N PHE A 306 10.17 12.27 -0.78
CA PHE A 306 10.23 11.71 -2.12
C PHE A 306 11.66 11.45 -2.62
N GLU A 307 12.64 12.28 -2.24
CA GLU A 307 14.06 12.01 -2.48
C GLU A 307 14.54 10.78 -1.70
N SER A 308 14.09 10.59 -0.45
CA SER A 308 14.40 9.40 0.34
C SER A 308 13.75 8.14 -0.25
N ALA A 309 12.54 8.24 -0.79
CA ALA A 309 11.85 7.15 -1.48
C ALA A 309 12.55 6.75 -2.79
N GLU A 310 13.01 7.74 -3.56
CA GLU A 310 13.80 7.55 -4.78
C GLU A 310 15.12 6.82 -4.48
N ALA A 311 15.86 7.29 -3.47
CA ALA A 311 17.10 6.66 -3.03
C ALA A 311 16.88 5.23 -2.53
N ALA A 312 15.83 4.98 -1.75
CA ALA A 312 15.49 3.66 -1.25
C ALA A 312 15.07 2.69 -2.36
N ALA A 313 14.37 3.18 -3.39
CA ALA A 313 14.03 2.41 -4.58
C ALA A 313 15.25 2.12 -5.47
N GLY A 314 16.42 2.72 -5.18
CA GLY A 314 17.60 2.59 -6.02
C GLY A 314 17.40 3.21 -7.39
N LEU A 315 16.67 4.32 -7.47
CA LEU A 315 16.43 5.05 -8.71
C LEU A 315 17.21 6.36 -8.73
N GLN A 316 17.63 6.75 -9.93
CA GLN A 316 18.06 8.11 -10.23
C GLN A 316 17.27 8.61 -11.43
N LEU A 317 16.42 9.61 -11.19
CA LEU A 317 15.57 10.21 -12.21
C LEU A 317 16.26 11.43 -12.83
N SER A 318 16.29 11.50 -14.16
CA SER A 318 16.83 12.65 -14.90
C SER A 318 16.08 12.89 -16.20
N LEU A 319 15.98 14.15 -16.63
CA LEU A 319 15.34 14.52 -17.90
C LEU A 319 16.40 14.70 -18.99
N THR A 320 16.13 14.19 -20.18
CA THR A 320 16.98 14.39 -21.37
C THR A 320 16.15 14.69 -22.62
N GLY A 321 16.77 15.28 -23.63
CA GLY A 321 16.14 15.56 -24.92
C GLY A 321 16.54 14.53 -25.98
N VAL A 322 15.55 13.90 -26.63
CA VAL A 322 15.75 12.93 -27.73
C VAL A 322 14.85 13.28 -28.90
N LEU A 323 15.32 13.06 -30.13
CA LEU A 323 14.50 13.30 -31.33
C LEU A 323 13.41 12.23 -31.48
N GLY A 324 12.17 12.66 -31.75
CA GLY A 324 11.04 11.76 -31.95
C GLY A 324 9.82 12.43 -32.59
N PHE A 325 8.79 11.62 -32.82
CA PHE A 325 7.53 12.00 -33.45
C PHE A 325 6.38 11.92 -32.44
N ARG A 326 5.52 12.93 -32.42
CA ARG A 326 4.30 12.95 -31.60
C ARG A 326 3.02 12.70 -32.39
N THR A 327 3.07 12.81 -33.72
CA THR A 327 1.93 12.49 -34.58
C THR A 327 2.33 11.53 -35.69
N VAL A 328 1.36 10.73 -36.14
CA VAL A 328 1.57 9.71 -37.18
C VAL A 328 2.01 10.34 -38.51
N HIS A 329 1.58 11.57 -38.78
CA HIS A 329 1.85 12.30 -40.03
C HIS A 329 2.98 13.34 -39.92
N GLN A 330 3.68 13.42 -38.79
CA GLN A 330 4.81 14.33 -38.62
C GLN A 330 5.98 13.89 -39.51
N VAL A 331 6.44 14.77 -40.40
CA VAL A 331 7.51 14.48 -41.38
C VAL A 331 8.90 14.62 -40.76
N GLU A 332 9.13 15.67 -39.98
CA GLU A 332 10.44 15.96 -39.37
C GLU A 332 10.43 15.62 -37.88
N PRO A 333 11.42 14.87 -37.36
CA PRO A 333 11.50 14.57 -35.93
C PRO A 333 11.80 15.85 -35.14
N LYS A 334 11.17 15.99 -33.98
CA LYS A 334 11.36 17.11 -33.06
C LYS A 334 11.95 16.63 -31.75
N ALA A 335 12.67 17.51 -31.04
CA ALA A 335 13.16 17.21 -29.70
C ALA A 335 11.98 16.93 -28.76
N GLN A 336 12.04 15.78 -28.09
CA GLN A 336 11.11 15.30 -27.07
C GLN A 336 11.87 15.22 -25.76
N MET A 337 11.28 15.74 -24.69
CA MET A 337 11.82 15.54 -23.34
C MET A 337 11.39 14.17 -22.84
N ILE A 338 12.33 13.35 -22.41
CA ILE A 338 12.08 12.01 -21.91
C ILE A 338 12.68 11.86 -20.50
N LEU A 339 12.04 11.03 -19.68
CA LEU A 339 12.54 10.66 -18.37
C LEU A 339 13.46 9.46 -18.48
N LEU A 340 14.69 9.59 -18.01
CA LEU A 340 15.62 8.49 -17.77
C LEU A 340 15.48 8.06 -16.31
N ALA A 341 15.12 6.79 -16.11
CA ALA A 341 15.10 6.14 -14.81
C ALA A 341 16.27 5.16 -14.73
N ASN A 342 17.39 5.57 -14.13
CA ASN A 342 18.57 4.73 -14.03
C ASN A 342 18.56 3.98 -12.70
N PRO A 343 18.58 2.63 -12.68
CA PRO A 343 18.79 1.92 -11.44
C PRO A 343 20.20 2.23 -10.94
N THR A 344 20.34 2.60 -9.67
CA THR A 344 21.64 2.80 -9.04
C THR A 344 22.31 1.44 -8.92
N SER A 345 23.16 1.07 -9.87
CA SER A 345 23.95 -0.16 -9.78
C SER A 345 24.76 -0.10 -8.49
N SER A 346 24.52 -1.02 -7.56
CA SER A 346 25.37 -1.17 -6.38
C SER A 346 26.77 -1.56 -6.84
N SER A 347 27.75 -0.68 -6.67
CA SER A 347 29.17 -0.98 -6.84
C SER A 347 29.66 -1.89 -5.71
N SER A 348 29.15 -3.13 -5.65
CA SER A 348 29.81 -4.19 -4.90
C SER A 348 30.87 -4.82 -5.80
N GLY A 349 32.13 -4.45 -5.58
CA GLY A 349 33.27 -5.09 -6.21
C GLY A 349 33.23 -6.60 -5.97
N GLY A 350 33.19 -7.35 -7.06
CA GLY A 350 33.14 -8.81 -7.05
C GLY A 350 33.13 -9.33 -8.49
N SER A 351 34.29 -9.30 -9.14
CA SER A 351 34.50 -9.95 -10.43
C SER A 351 34.20 -11.44 -10.29
N CYS A 352 33.18 -11.93 -10.97
CA CYS A 352 32.96 -13.35 -11.22
C CYS A 352 32.43 -13.49 -12.66
N PRO A 353 33.13 -14.21 -13.55
CA PRO A 353 32.68 -14.39 -14.92
C PRO A 353 31.54 -15.41 -14.91
N SER A 354 30.32 -14.98 -15.23
CA SER A 354 29.24 -15.93 -15.52
C SER A 354 29.37 -16.34 -16.98
N GLU A 355 29.91 -17.54 -17.16
CA GLU A 355 29.93 -18.25 -18.43
C GLU A 355 28.50 -18.44 -18.95
N SER A 356 28.26 -17.91 -20.15
CA SER A 356 27.07 -18.14 -20.96
C SER A 356 26.86 -19.62 -21.25
N PRO A 357 25.67 -20.21 -21.03
CA PRO A 357 25.37 -21.51 -21.58
C PRO A 357 24.93 -21.36 -23.05
N GLY A 358 25.83 -21.76 -23.94
CA GLY A 358 25.56 -22.47 -25.20
C GLY A 358 24.37 -22.02 -26.05
N SER A 359 24.70 -21.21 -27.07
CA SER A 359 23.93 -21.08 -28.30
C SER A 359 23.54 -22.47 -28.86
N LYS A 360 22.23 -22.76 -28.90
CA LYS A 360 21.66 -23.75 -29.80
C LYS A 360 20.87 -23.01 -30.86
N THR A 361 21.50 -22.91 -32.02
CA THR A 361 20.92 -22.54 -33.29
C THR A 361 19.66 -23.36 -33.56
N CYS A 362 18.53 -22.69 -33.73
CA CYS A 362 17.36 -23.24 -34.41
C CYS A 362 16.98 -22.25 -35.50
N ASP A 363 17.45 -22.53 -36.70
CA ASP A 363 16.95 -21.94 -37.93
C ASP A 363 15.48 -22.30 -38.08
N SER A 364 14.63 -21.28 -38.06
CA SER A 364 13.37 -21.32 -38.78
C SER A 364 13.03 -19.90 -39.23
N SER A 365 13.44 -19.61 -40.46
CA SER A 365 12.85 -18.58 -41.31
C SER A 365 11.33 -18.72 -41.32
N ILE A 366 10.59 -17.71 -40.85
CA ILE A 366 9.23 -17.32 -41.31
C ILE A 366 8.89 -15.95 -40.69
N GLY A 367 8.63 -14.97 -41.56
CA GLY A 367 7.61 -13.94 -41.34
C GLY A 367 7.88 -12.84 -40.32
N ARG A 368 8.55 -11.78 -40.78
CA ARG A 368 8.48 -10.43 -40.20
C ARG A 368 7.01 -9.99 -40.10
N LYS A 369 6.39 -10.12 -38.93
CA LYS A 369 5.09 -9.51 -38.62
C LYS A 369 5.34 -8.37 -37.65
N ASN A 370 5.15 -7.15 -38.16
CA ASN A 370 5.06 -5.94 -37.35
C ASN A 370 4.02 -6.17 -36.25
N ILE A 371 4.43 -6.08 -34.99
CA ILE A 371 3.53 -6.11 -33.86
C ILE A 371 2.93 -4.70 -33.77
N ASN A 372 1.70 -4.56 -34.26
CA ASN A 372 0.87 -3.39 -33.97
C ASN A 372 0.56 -3.38 -32.47
N PRO A 373 0.77 -2.27 -31.74
CA PRO A 373 0.21 -2.12 -30.41
C PRO A 373 -1.31 -2.01 -30.53
N SER A 374 -2.02 -2.99 -29.96
CA SER A 374 -3.41 -2.90 -29.49
C SER A 374 -4.31 -1.90 -30.23
N GLU A 375 -4.98 -2.38 -31.29
CA GLU A 375 -6.16 -1.77 -31.89
C GLU A 375 -7.27 -1.63 -30.83
N ASN A 376 -7.37 -0.48 -30.16
CA ASN A 376 -8.57 -0.05 -29.42
C ASN A 376 -8.64 1.47 -29.12
N HIS A 377 -7.80 2.30 -29.77
CA HIS A 377 -7.93 3.76 -29.75
C HIS A 377 -7.92 4.33 -31.17
N GLU A 378 -8.89 3.91 -31.99
CA GLU A 378 -9.17 4.53 -33.29
C GLU A 378 -9.84 5.89 -33.11
N ALA A 379 -9.06 6.99 -32.95
CA ALA A 379 -9.53 8.37 -33.23
C ALA A 379 -8.48 9.49 -33.08
N SER A 380 -7.24 9.25 -32.63
CA SER A 380 -6.26 10.32 -32.39
C SER A 380 -5.00 10.15 -33.24
N ASP A 381 -4.68 11.17 -34.04
CA ASP A 381 -3.42 11.27 -34.78
C ASP A 381 -2.22 11.60 -33.86
N ILE A 382 -2.48 11.94 -32.59
CA ILE A 382 -1.48 12.24 -31.55
C ILE A 382 -1.21 10.97 -30.75
N LEU A 383 0.08 10.59 -30.66
CA LEU A 383 0.56 9.45 -29.90
C LEU A 383 0.59 9.77 -28.39
N MET A 384 0.12 8.84 -27.56
CA MET A 384 0.18 8.95 -26.08
C MET A 384 1.63 8.92 -25.56
N THR A 385 2.51 8.18 -26.24
CA THR A 385 3.95 8.15 -25.97
C THR A 385 4.67 8.50 -27.27
N PRO A 386 5.63 9.44 -27.26
CA PRO A 386 6.35 9.81 -28.48
C PRO A 386 7.11 8.60 -29.05
N LYS A 387 7.09 8.47 -30.38
CA LYS A 387 7.92 7.48 -31.07
C LYS A 387 9.32 8.06 -31.25
N LEU A 388 10.28 7.56 -30.49
CA LEU A 388 11.66 8.02 -30.54
C LEU A 388 12.38 7.48 -31.79
N LEU A 389 13.35 8.24 -32.28
CA LEU A 389 14.29 7.74 -33.29
C LEU A 389 15.31 6.82 -32.63
N ALA A 390 15.51 5.63 -33.20
CA ALA A 390 16.63 4.77 -32.82
C ALA A 390 17.94 5.47 -33.22
N ASN A 391 18.84 5.66 -32.26
CA ASN A 391 20.18 6.15 -32.55
C ASN A 391 20.96 5.01 -33.24
N ASP A 392 21.01 5.04 -34.57
CA ASP A 392 21.89 4.19 -35.40
C ASP A 392 23.34 4.68 -35.30
N ASP A 393 23.94 4.68 -34.10
CA ASP A 393 25.32 5.12 -33.91
C ASP A 393 26.26 4.00 -33.48
N ASN A 394 27.07 3.60 -34.46
CA ASN A 394 28.17 2.65 -34.43
C ASN A 394 29.42 3.20 -33.68
N SER A 395 29.24 4.04 -32.66
CA SER A 395 30.31 4.60 -31.84
C SER A 395 30.05 4.34 -30.37
N GLY A 396 30.86 3.46 -29.77
CA GLY A 396 30.66 2.96 -28.43
C GLY A 396 30.72 4.03 -27.34
N THR A 397 29.57 4.46 -26.86
CA THR A 397 29.29 4.71 -25.44
C THR A 397 27.77 4.67 -25.27
N LYS A 398 27.20 3.51 -24.90
CA LYS A 398 25.78 3.42 -24.57
C LYS A 398 25.52 4.27 -23.31
N PRO A 399 24.54 5.18 -23.28
CA PRO A 399 23.99 5.60 -22.01
C PRO A 399 23.21 4.40 -21.46
N GLU A 400 23.81 3.71 -20.49
CA GLU A 400 23.23 2.60 -19.71
C GLU A 400 22.11 3.11 -18.77
N GLY A 401 21.07 3.68 -19.37
CA GLY A 401 19.82 4.01 -18.70
C GLY A 401 18.69 3.15 -19.24
N ILE A 402 17.61 3.02 -18.46
CA ILE A 402 16.36 2.43 -18.97
C ILE A 402 15.80 3.40 -20.00
N GLN A 403 16.17 3.20 -21.27
CA GLN A 403 15.64 3.95 -22.39
C GLN A 403 14.21 3.47 -22.66
N VAL A 404 13.27 4.41 -22.76
CA VAL A 404 11.89 4.17 -23.22
C VAL A 404 11.92 3.98 -24.74
N ASP A 405 12.52 2.87 -25.18
CA ASP A 405 12.50 2.45 -26.57
C ASP A 405 11.32 1.50 -26.79
N GLY A 406 10.77 1.51 -28.01
CA GLY A 406 9.80 0.51 -28.46
C GLY A 406 10.36 -0.91 -28.55
N THR A 407 11.60 -1.11 -28.09
CA THR A 407 12.32 -2.36 -27.99
C THR A 407 12.82 -2.54 -26.55
N ALA A 408 12.03 -3.27 -25.75
CA ALA A 408 12.34 -3.76 -24.41
C ALA A 408 13.05 -2.77 -23.46
N ALA A 409 12.44 -1.60 -23.22
CA ALA A 409 12.71 -0.83 -22.00
C ALA A 409 12.56 -1.77 -20.79
N ALA A 410 13.54 -1.83 -19.90
CA ALA A 410 13.45 -2.66 -18.70
C ALA A 410 12.20 -2.28 -17.91
N ALA A 411 11.35 -3.27 -17.62
CA ALA A 411 10.06 -3.04 -16.98
C ALA A 411 10.25 -2.35 -15.62
N LEU A 412 9.59 -1.21 -15.43
CA LEU A 412 9.58 -0.50 -14.16
C LEU A 412 8.72 -1.27 -13.16
N SER A 413 9.29 -1.63 -12.01
CA SER A 413 8.52 -2.17 -10.90
C SER A 413 7.46 -1.16 -10.44
N ALA A 414 6.41 -1.62 -9.77
CA ALA A 414 5.36 -0.71 -9.32
C ALA A 414 5.85 0.32 -8.28
N ILE A 415 6.85 -0.02 -7.47
CA ILE A 415 7.48 0.97 -6.58
C ILE A 415 8.24 2.04 -7.38
N HIS A 416 8.90 1.67 -8.49
CA HIS A 416 9.52 2.65 -9.39
C HIS A 416 8.48 3.59 -10.01
N GLN A 417 7.37 3.03 -10.51
CA GLN A 417 6.27 3.81 -11.08
C GLN A 417 5.67 4.77 -10.03
N ALA A 418 5.52 4.32 -8.78
CA ALA A 418 5.03 5.15 -7.68
C ALA A 418 5.97 6.31 -7.33
N VAL A 419 7.29 6.09 -7.34
CA VAL A 419 8.30 7.16 -7.15
C VAL A 419 8.25 8.18 -8.29
N ILE A 420 8.10 7.73 -9.54
CA ILE A 420 7.96 8.61 -10.71
C ILE A 420 6.70 9.48 -10.58
N LEU A 421 5.57 8.90 -10.19
CA LEU A 421 4.33 9.65 -9.92
C LEU A 421 4.52 10.66 -8.78
N ALA A 422 5.22 10.28 -7.71
CA ALA A 422 5.48 11.19 -6.59
C ALA A 422 6.30 12.42 -7.03
N LYS A 423 7.28 12.26 -7.93
CA LYS A 423 7.99 13.42 -8.51
C LYS A 423 7.09 14.26 -9.39
N CYS A 424 6.21 13.64 -10.17
CA CYS A 424 5.21 14.34 -10.97
C CYS A 424 4.29 15.22 -10.08
N LEU A 425 3.81 14.66 -8.97
CA LEU A 425 3.05 15.38 -7.95
C LEU A 425 3.82 16.53 -7.31
N LEU A 426 5.11 16.33 -7.03
CA LEU A 426 5.94 17.39 -6.47
C LEU A 426 6.05 18.58 -7.41
N ILE A 427 6.17 18.34 -8.73
CA ILE A 427 6.18 19.41 -9.75
C ILE A 427 4.84 20.14 -9.71
N GLU A 428 3.71 19.41 -9.72
CA GLU A 428 2.36 19.99 -9.66
C GLU A 428 2.18 21.00 -8.50
N LYS A 429 2.74 20.69 -7.32
CA LYS A 429 2.63 21.58 -6.13
C LYS A 429 3.71 22.63 -6.00
N SER A 430 4.89 22.41 -6.55
CA SER A 430 6.04 23.31 -6.37
C SER A 430 6.14 24.37 -7.46
N THR A 431 5.54 24.15 -8.64
CA THR A 431 5.62 25.07 -9.76
C THR A 431 4.34 25.90 -9.94
N ARG A 432 4.44 26.95 -10.74
CA ARG A 432 3.29 27.80 -11.05
C ARG A 432 2.34 27.03 -11.95
N HIS A 433 1.04 27.26 -11.81
CA HIS A 433 0.03 26.64 -12.65
C HIS A 433 0.00 27.34 -14.01
N ASP A 434 1.03 27.10 -14.82
CA ASP A 434 1.19 27.59 -16.19
C ASP A 434 1.40 26.43 -17.17
N ASP A 435 1.54 26.75 -18.45
CA ASP A 435 1.76 25.72 -19.47
C ASP A 435 3.09 24.98 -19.30
N MET A 436 4.10 25.63 -18.69
CA MET A 436 5.43 25.05 -18.48
C MET A 436 5.38 23.89 -17.49
N GLN A 437 4.57 23.99 -16.44
CA GLN A 437 4.32 22.89 -15.50
C GLN A 437 3.87 21.61 -16.23
N ARG A 438 2.95 21.73 -17.19
CA ARG A 438 2.45 20.57 -17.97
C ARG A 438 3.58 19.93 -18.78
N TRP A 439 4.46 20.74 -19.36
CA TRP A 439 5.63 20.26 -20.10
C TRP A 439 6.66 19.57 -19.19
N GLU A 440 6.85 20.04 -17.96
CA GLU A 440 7.74 19.43 -16.97
C GLU A 440 7.19 18.09 -16.44
N MET A 441 5.88 17.98 -16.29
CA MET A 441 5.21 16.76 -15.82
C MET A 441 5.11 15.67 -16.90
N ALA A 442 4.96 16.06 -18.17
CA ALA A 442 4.69 15.14 -19.29
C ALA A 442 5.67 13.94 -19.38
N PRO A 443 7.00 14.10 -19.27
CA PRO A 443 7.92 12.96 -19.37
C PRO A 443 7.74 11.90 -18.28
N TYR A 444 7.27 12.30 -17.09
CA TYR A 444 7.00 11.37 -15.99
C TYR A 444 5.74 10.54 -16.25
N ILE A 445 4.69 11.20 -16.76
CA ILE A 445 3.42 10.55 -17.15
C ILE A 445 3.67 9.59 -18.33
N GLU A 446 4.38 10.05 -19.36
CA GLU A 446 4.69 9.26 -20.55
C GLU A 446 5.53 8.02 -20.22
N ALA A 447 6.48 8.13 -19.26
CA ALA A 447 7.27 7.00 -18.81
C ALA A 447 6.42 5.88 -18.20
N ILE A 448 5.34 6.24 -17.50
CA ILE A 448 4.41 5.27 -16.90
C ILE A 448 3.45 4.71 -17.95
N ASP A 449 2.86 5.57 -18.78
CA ASP A 449 1.94 5.15 -19.85
C ASP A 449 2.61 4.25 -20.90
N SER A 450 3.94 4.33 -21.05
CA SER A 450 4.72 3.46 -21.92
C SER A 450 4.92 2.03 -21.39
N GLN A 451 4.64 1.77 -20.11
CA GLN A 451 4.84 0.45 -19.52
C GLN A 451 3.79 -0.56 -20.01
N GLN A 452 4.23 -1.77 -20.38
CA GLN A 452 3.32 -2.85 -20.76
C GLN A 452 2.52 -3.42 -19.58
N SER A 453 3.08 -3.32 -18.37
CA SER A 453 2.47 -3.78 -17.12
C SER A 453 2.49 -2.66 -16.07
N SER A 454 1.34 -2.02 -15.89
CA SER A 454 1.06 -1.12 -14.78
C SER A 454 -0.19 -1.58 -14.07
N TYR A 455 -0.22 -1.44 -12.75
CA TYR A 455 -1.45 -1.63 -12.00
C TYR A 455 -2.51 -0.67 -12.53
N PHE A 456 -3.75 -1.15 -12.62
CA PHE A 456 -4.86 -0.37 -13.17
C PHE A 456 -4.95 1.04 -12.55
N ILE A 457 -4.76 1.14 -11.23
CA ILE A 457 -4.83 2.43 -10.53
C ILE A 457 -3.65 3.35 -10.81
N VAL A 458 -2.45 2.81 -11.03
CA VAL A 458 -1.26 3.58 -11.44
C VAL A 458 -1.46 4.13 -12.85
N SER A 459 -1.96 3.30 -13.77
CA SER A 459 -2.27 3.73 -15.14
C SER A 459 -3.41 4.76 -15.18
N MET A 460 -4.50 4.52 -14.45
CA MET A 460 -5.64 5.44 -14.38
C MET A 460 -5.22 6.81 -13.86
N THR A 461 -4.32 6.86 -12.88
CA THR A 461 -3.93 8.13 -12.26
C THR A 461 -2.87 8.89 -13.06
N SER A 462 -1.94 8.19 -13.73
CA SER A 462 -1.06 8.83 -14.72
C SER A 462 -1.89 9.59 -15.75
N ARG A 463 -2.98 8.97 -16.23
CA ARG A 463 -3.91 9.57 -17.20
C ARG A 463 -4.77 10.71 -16.64
N HIS A 464 -5.16 10.64 -15.35
CA HIS A 464 -5.88 11.73 -14.67
C HIS A 464 -4.96 12.90 -14.25
N CYS A 465 -3.65 12.70 -14.21
CA CYS A 465 -2.67 13.76 -13.92
C CYS A 465 -2.75 14.92 -14.95
N MET A 466 -3.29 14.67 -16.15
CA MET A 466 -3.55 15.66 -17.20
C MET A 466 -4.90 16.41 -17.03
N VAL A 467 -5.84 15.86 -16.24
CA VAL A 467 -7.23 16.34 -16.15
C VAL A 467 -7.68 16.26 -14.69
N TYR A 468 -7.37 17.29 -13.89
CA TYR A 468 -7.91 17.62 -12.56
C TYR A 468 -8.23 16.46 -11.59
N TYR A 469 -7.61 16.51 -10.40
CA TYR A 469 -7.85 15.70 -9.18
C TYR A 469 -7.02 14.41 -9.03
N PHE A 470 -5.79 14.58 -8.52
CA PHE A 470 -4.93 13.50 -8.04
C PHE A 470 -5.23 13.13 -6.57
N GLN A 471 -6.43 12.60 -6.29
CA GLN A 471 -6.87 12.33 -4.91
C GLN A 471 -6.94 10.82 -4.54
N TYR A 472 -6.54 9.93 -5.46
CA TYR A 472 -6.81 8.49 -5.35
C TYR A 472 -5.60 7.57 -5.63
N ILE A 473 -4.42 7.78 -5.04
CA ILE A 473 -3.42 6.69 -4.96
C ILE A 473 -2.76 6.69 -3.61
N PHE A 474 -2.64 5.53 -2.95
CA PHE A 474 -1.39 5.09 -2.29
C PHE A 474 -1.58 3.83 -1.42
N TYR A 475 -2.74 3.16 -1.45
CA TYR A 475 -2.95 1.97 -0.61
C TYR A 475 -3.03 0.63 -1.32
N PHE A 476 -2.95 0.60 -2.65
CA PHE A 476 -2.92 -0.63 -3.42
C PHE A 476 -2.10 -0.44 -4.70
N CYS A 477 -0.86 -0.90 -4.66
CA CYS A 477 -0.23 -1.56 -5.79
C CYS A 477 -0.05 -2.99 -5.37
#